data_AF-A0A8H7VTZ0-F1
#
_entry.id   AF-A0A8H7VTZ0-F1
#
_cell.length_a   1.000
_cell.length_b   1.000
_cell.length_c   1.000
_cell.angle_alpha   90.00
_cell.angle_beta   90.00
_cell.angle_gamma   90.00
#
_symmetry.space_group_name_H-M   'P 1'
#
loop_
_entity.id
_entity.type
_entity.pdbx_description
1 polymer ?
#
loop_
_entity_poly.entity_id
_entity_poly.type
_entity_poly.pdbx_seq_one_letter_code
_entity_poly.pdbx_strand_id
1 'polypeptide(L)'
;MVYEERIFLIDATGNIGNPLVYKLLANPKVALTFYTRSPAKIHELYGGQPNGKMEIVQGDYSDLKPFENSIAGHSRMFFVIHLLDFETIAKQVVFISGIVASTPWRAAIASSVGRKVEESILTIPDRKGFVALRPTYL
;
A
#
# COMPACT_ATOMS: atom_id res chain seq x y z
N MET A 1 2.22 -3.47 -25.70
CA MET A 1 1.34 -2.62 -24.86
C MET A 1 2.18 -2.05 -23.74
N VAL A 2 2.28 -0.73 -23.64
CA VAL A 2 2.99 -0.04 -22.55
C VAL A 2 1.98 0.16 -21.42
N TYR A 3 2.26 -0.35 -20.22
CA TYR A 3 1.42 -0.07 -19.06
C TYR A 3 1.63 1.37 -18.62
N GLU A 4 0.54 2.12 -18.48
CA GLU A 4 0.63 3.52 -18.05
C GLU A 4 0.93 3.62 -16.55
N GLU A 5 0.41 2.68 -15.73
CA GLU A 5 0.62 2.70 -14.28
C GLU A 5 0.92 1.32 -13.69
N ARG A 6 1.99 1.24 -12.90
CA ARG A 6 2.28 0.12 -11.99
C ARG A 6 1.97 0.55 -10.56
N ILE A 7 1.14 -0.22 -9.86
CA ILE A 7 0.69 0.08 -8.51
C ILE A 7 1.14 -1.02 -7.57
N PHE A 8 1.82 -0.62 -6.51
CA PHE A 8 2.28 -1.50 -5.45
C PHE A 8 1.27 -1.50 -4.30
N LEU A 9 0.85 -2.68 -3.84
CA LEU A 9 -0.18 -2.84 -2.82
C LEU A 9 0.38 -3.60 -1.62
N ILE A 10 0.29 -2.98 -0.45
CA ILE A 10 0.56 -3.61 0.85
C ILE A 10 -0.77 -3.73 1.58
N ASP A 11 -1.00 -4.89 2.21
CA ASP A 11 -2.25 -5.21 2.93
C ASP A 11 -3.51 -5.25 2.06
N ALA A 12 -3.36 -5.76 0.84
CA ALA A 12 -4.43 -5.85 -0.15
C ALA A 12 -5.62 -6.75 0.27
N THR A 13 -5.43 -7.64 1.26
CA THR A 13 -6.46 -8.63 1.64
C THR A 13 -7.41 -8.16 2.73
N GLY A 14 -7.17 -6.98 3.31
CA GLY A 14 -8.03 -6.40 4.36
C GLY A 14 -9.32 -5.80 3.80
N ASN A 15 -10.20 -5.35 4.71
CA ASN A 15 -11.52 -4.80 4.36
C ASN A 15 -11.45 -3.58 3.43
N ILE A 16 -10.38 -2.81 3.50
CA ILE A 16 -10.18 -1.62 2.68
C ILE A 16 -9.45 -1.96 1.37
N GLY A 17 -8.41 -2.79 1.48
CA GLY A 17 -7.60 -3.21 0.34
C GLY A 17 -8.41 -4.04 -0.67
N ASN A 18 -9.27 -4.92 -0.20
CA ASN A 18 -9.94 -5.88 -1.05
C ASN A 18 -10.90 -5.23 -2.09
N PRO A 19 -11.80 -4.30 -1.71
CA PRO A 19 -12.61 -3.56 -2.68
C PRO A 19 -11.78 -2.69 -3.64
N LEU A 20 -10.66 -2.13 -3.16
CA LEU A 20 -9.74 -1.35 -3.99
C LEU A 20 -9.12 -2.23 -5.07
N VAL A 21 -8.66 -3.44 -4.73
CA VAL A 21 -8.05 -4.38 -5.69
C VAL A 21 -9.01 -4.69 -6.82
N TYR A 22 -10.28 -5.03 -6.54
CA TYR A 22 -11.24 -5.31 -7.61
C TYR A 22 -11.47 -4.13 -8.54
N LYS A 23 -11.53 -2.89 -8.00
CA LYS A 23 -11.64 -1.68 -8.82
C LYS A 23 -10.40 -1.46 -9.70
N LEU A 24 -9.21 -1.71 -9.18
CA LEU A 24 -7.96 -1.56 -9.93
C LEU A 24 -7.81 -2.65 -11.00
N LEU A 25 -8.16 -3.90 -10.67
CA LEU A 25 -8.14 -5.02 -11.61
C LEU A 25 -9.14 -4.87 -12.75
N ALA A 26 -10.20 -4.08 -12.60
CA ALA A 26 -11.10 -3.74 -13.69
C ALA A 26 -10.47 -2.80 -14.74
N ASN A 27 -9.35 -2.13 -14.42
CA ASN A 27 -8.68 -1.20 -15.33
C ASN A 27 -7.57 -1.89 -16.14
N PRO A 28 -7.71 -2.03 -17.48
CA PRO A 28 -6.74 -2.75 -18.32
C PRO A 28 -5.36 -2.07 -18.43
N LYS A 29 -5.25 -0.79 -18.05
CA LYS A 29 -4.02 0.01 -18.11
C LYS A 29 -3.16 -0.08 -16.86
N VAL A 30 -3.64 -0.76 -15.82
CA VAL A 30 -2.99 -0.89 -14.52
C VAL A 30 -2.38 -2.29 -14.38
N ALA A 31 -1.16 -2.35 -13.86
CA ALA A 31 -0.54 -3.57 -13.37
C ALA A 31 -0.37 -3.50 -11.85
N LEU A 32 -0.66 -4.61 -11.15
CA LEU A 32 -0.62 -4.66 -9.69
C LEU A 32 0.52 -5.55 -9.20
N THR A 33 1.26 -5.06 -8.23
CA THR A 33 2.23 -5.85 -7.47
C THR A 33 1.76 -5.95 -6.03
N PHE A 34 1.50 -7.17 -5.57
CA PHE A 34 1.01 -7.47 -4.23
C PHE A 34 2.17 -7.85 -3.32
N TYR A 35 2.40 -7.08 -2.27
CA TYR A 35 3.31 -7.45 -1.20
C TYR A 35 2.52 -8.10 -0.06
N THR A 36 2.78 -9.39 0.19
CA THR A 36 1.96 -10.19 1.11
C THR A 36 2.77 -11.24 1.85
N ARG A 37 2.32 -11.57 3.06
CA ARG A 37 2.83 -12.74 3.81
C ARG A 37 2.30 -14.07 3.27
N SER A 38 1.15 -14.05 2.57
CA SER A 38 0.51 -15.25 2.02
C SER A 38 0.17 -15.04 0.54
N PRO A 39 1.05 -15.50 -0.38
CA PRO A 39 0.76 -15.54 -1.81
C PRO A 39 -0.47 -16.40 -2.14
N ALA A 40 -0.66 -17.51 -1.42
CA ALA A 40 -1.80 -18.41 -1.61
C ALA A 40 -3.14 -17.67 -1.45
N LYS A 41 -3.27 -16.81 -0.43
CA LYS A 41 -4.48 -16.00 -0.22
C LYS A 41 -4.74 -15.01 -1.35
N ILE A 42 -3.68 -14.42 -1.93
CA ILE A 42 -3.81 -13.53 -3.09
C ILE A 42 -4.29 -14.31 -4.33
N HIS A 43 -3.74 -15.50 -4.57
CA HIS A 43 -4.21 -16.37 -5.65
C HIS A 43 -5.65 -16.80 -5.47
N GLU A 44 -6.07 -17.17 -4.26
CA GLU A 44 -7.44 -17.54 -3.95
C GLU A 44 -8.43 -16.40 -4.25
N LEU A 45 -8.10 -15.17 -3.80
CA LEU A 45 -9.00 -14.02 -3.94
C LEU A 45 -9.04 -13.45 -5.37
N TYR A 46 -7.90 -13.46 -6.06
CA TYR A 46 -7.72 -12.67 -7.29
C TYR A 46 -7.22 -13.49 -8.49
N GLY A 47 -6.80 -14.74 -8.32
CA GLY A 47 -6.17 -15.54 -9.37
C GLY A 47 -7.04 -15.80 -10.61
N GLY A 48 -8.36 -15.73 -10.48
CA GLY A 48 -9.32 -15.87 -11.60
C GLY A 48 -9.64 -14.58 -12.34
N GLN A 49 -9.02 -13.45 -11.98
CA GLN A 49 -9.36 -12.15 -12.57
C GLN A 49 -8.83 -12.03 -14.00
N PRO A 50 -9.62 -11.45 -14.93
CA PRO A 50 -9.34 -11.45 -16.37
C PRO A 50 -8.07 -10.66 -16.73
N ASN A 51 -7.64 -9.75 -15.87
CA ASN A 51 -6.39 -9.02 -16.03
C ASN A 51 -5.26 -9.75 -15.28
N GLY A 52 -4.61 -10.70 -15.96
CA GLY A 52 -3.46 -11.48 -15.46
C GLY A 52 -2.16 -10.69 -15.23
N LYS A 53 -2.24 -9.38 -14.97
CA LYS A 53 -1.10 -8.47 -14.75
C LYS A 53 -0.87 -8.26 -13.26
N MET A 54 -0.81 -9.37 -12.54
CA MET A 54 -0.59 -9.42 -11.11
C MET A 54 0.78 -10.05 -10.86
N GLU A 55 1.62 -9.33 -10.15
CA GLU A 55 2.87 -9.84 -9.59
C GLU A 55 2.66 -10.02 -8.08
N ILE A 56 3.20 -11.09 -7.52
CA ILE A 56 3.10 -11.36 -6.09
C ILE A 56 4.51 -11.43 -5.54
N VAL A 57 4.79 -10.54 -4.59
CA VAL A 57 6.03 -10.48 -3.84
C VAL A 57 5.72 -11.01 -2.44
N GLN A 58 6.24 -12.18 -2.12
CA GLN A 58 6.16 -12.69 -0.76
C GLN A 58 7.14 -11.94 0.14
N GLY A 59 6.67 -11.46 1.28
CA GLY A 59 7.50 -10.78 2.26
C GLY A 59 6.84 -10.67 3.62
N ASP A 60 7.61 -10.17 4.59
CA ASP A 60 7.18 -9.94 5.96
C ASP A 60 7.71 -8.60 6.47
N TYR A 61 6.98 -7.95 7.36
CA TYR A 61 7.35 -6.62 7.87
C TYR A 61 8.59 -6.63 8.78
N SER A 62 9.05 -7.80 9.21
CA SER A 62 10.33 -7.97 9.88
C SER A 62 11.54 -7.99 8.94
N ASP A 63 11.34 -8.21 7.63
CA ASP A 63 12.38 -8.16 6.60
C ASP A 63 11.89 -7.39 5.37
N LEU A 64 12.33 -6.14 5.24
CA LEU A 64 11.91 -5.25 4.16
C LEU A 64 12.69 -5.42 2.87
N LYS A 65 13.72 -6.28 2.82
CA LYS A 65 14.49 -6.50 1.57
C LYS A 65 13.64 -6.90 0.37
N PRO A 66 12.62 -7.79 0.49
CA PRO A 66 11.77 -8.11 -0.65
C PRO A 66 10.93 -6.91 -1.11
N PHE A 67 10.56 -6.02 -0.19
CA PHE A 67 9.87 -4.77 -0.53
C PHE A 67 10.80 -3.82 -1.30
N GLU A 68 12.00 -3.54 -0.77
CA GLU A 68 12.97 -2.63 -1.39
C GLU A 68 13.35 -3.07 -2.81
N ASN A 69 13.54 -4.38 -3.01
CA ASN A 69 13.89 -4.94 -4.31
C ASN A 69 12.75 -4.89 -5.33
N SER A 70 11.51 -4.74 -4.89
CA SER A 70 10.33 -4.83 -5.77
C SER A 70 9.60 -3.50 -5.98
N ILE A 71 9.77 -2.51 -5.11
CA ILE A 71 9.06 -1.23 -5.21
C ILE A 71 9.55 -0.37 -6.38
N ALA A 72 10.76 -0.59 -6.88
CA ALA A 72 11.35 0.18 -7.97
C ALA A 72 10.46 0.18 -9.24
N GLY A 73 10.35 1.34 -9.89
CA GLY A 73 9.55 1.52 -11.11
C GLY A 73 8.04 1.66 -10.89
N HIS A 74 7.54 1.56 -9.66
CA HIS A 74 6.12 1.76 -9.36
C HIS A 74 5.74 3.25 -9.36
N SER A 75 4.58 3.54 -9.94
CA SER A 75 4.02 4.88 -10.01
C SER A 75 3.31 5.27 -8.71
N ARG A 76 2.65 4.31 -8.07
CA ARG A 76 1.89 4.51 -6.83
C ARG A 76 2.09 3.34 -5.87
N MET A 77 2.03 3.64 -4.58
CA MET A 77 1.98 2.66 -3.51
C MET A 77 0.75 2.92 -2.63
N PHE A 78 -0.05 1.88 -2.38
CA PHE A 78 -1.12 1.92 -1.39
C PHE A 78 -0.75 1.04 -0.20
N PHE A 79 -0.91 1.56 1.00
CA PHE A 79 -0.75 0.77 2.21
C PHE A 79 -1.62 1.26 3.36
N VAL A 80 -1.95 0.32 4.24
CA VAL A 80 -2.83 0.52 5.41
C VAL A 80 -2.07 0.31 6.73
N ILE A 81 -0.80 -0.08 6.65
CA ILE A 81 -0.06 -0.55 7.82
C ILE A 81 0.65 0.57 8.55
N HIS A 82 0.53 0.52 9.87
CA HIS A 82 0.98 1.56 10.78
C HIS A 82 2.45 1.39 11.27
N LEU A 83 3.21 0.37 10.85
CA LEU A 83 4.46 0.00 11.54
C LEU A 83 5.69 -0.12 10.63
N LEU A 84 5.70 0.55 9.47
CA LEU A 84 6.80 0.43 8.52
C LEU A 84 7.60 1.72 8.42
N ASP A 85 8.91 1.59 8.64
CA ASP A 85 9.89 2.62 8.33
C ASP A 85 10.45 2.32 6.94
N PHE A 86 10.20 3.21 5.98
CA PHE A 86 10.55 2.99 4.58
C PHE A 86 11.71 3.91 4.19
N GLU A 87 12.81 3.32 3.74
CA GLU A 87 13.90 4.09 3.13
C GLU A 87 13.62 4.41 1.65
N THR A 88 12.82 3.57 0.98
CA THR A 88 12.46 3.72 -0.44
C THR A 88 10.95 3.63 -0.65
N ILE A 89 10.43 4.44 -1.58
CA ILE A 89 9.00 4.53 -1.87
C ILE A 89 8.72 4.66 -3.36
N ALA A 90 7.50 4.34 -3.78
CA ALA A 90 7.00 4.68 -5.10
C ALA A 90 6.91 6.21 -5.31
N LYS A 91 6.72 6.64 -6.56
CA LYS A 91 6.59 8.08 -6.88
C LYS A 91 5.48 8.75 -6.06
N GLN A 92 4.29 8.14 -6.00
CA GLN A 92 3.22 8.60 -5.12
C GLN A 92 2.90 7.56 -4.05
N VAL A 93 2.76 8.02 -2.82
CA VAL A 93 2.32 7.20 -1.69
C VAL A 93 0.91 7.62 -1.31
N VAL A 94 0.00 6.64 -1.26
CA VAL A 94 -1.36 6.77 -0.75
C VAL A 94 -1.49 5.94 0.52
N PHE A 95 -1.57 6.64 1.66
CA PHE A 95 -1.64 6.02 2.97
C PHE A 95 -3.05 6.16 3.56
N ILE A 96 -3.57 5.08 4.14
CA ILE A 96 -4.86 5.08 4.80
C ILE A 96 -4.63 5.21 6.31
N SER A 97 -4.71 6.44 6.83
CA SER A 97 -4.36 6.75 8.22
C SER A 97 -5.56 6.71 9.18
N GLY A 98 -6.69 7.31 8.79
CA GLY A 98 -7.86 7.53 9.65
C GLY A 98 -7.92 8.90 10.33
N ILE A 99 -9.14 9.39 10.63
CA ILE A 99 -9.38 10.75 11.15
C ILE A 99 -8.69 11.04 12.49
N VAL A 100 -8.55 10.01 13.32
CA VAL A 100 -7.97 10.07 14.67
C VAL A 100 -6.48 10.45 14.68
N ALA A 101 -5.77 10.28 13.56
CA ALA A 101 -4.39 10.75 13.41
C ALA A 101 -4.27 12.28 13.49
N SER A 102 -5.39 13.01 13.36
CA SER A 102 -5.44 14.47 13.53
C SER A 102 -5.48 14.89 15.01
N THR A 103 -5.74 13.96 15.94
CA THR A 103 -5.82 14.21 17.39
C THR A 103 -5.05 13.14 18.19
N PRO A 104 -3.74 12.94 17.91
CA PRO A 104 -2.99 11.79 18.40
C PRO A 104 -2.82 11.77 19.92
N TRP A 105 -2.80 12.94 20.59
CA TRP A 105 -2.62 13.06 22.05
C TRP A 105 -3.85 12.64 22.87
N ARG A 106 -4.99 12.34 22.23
CA ARG A 106 -6.24 11.92 22.88
C ARG A 106 -6.84 10.64 22.31
N ALA A 107 -6.28 10.12 21.24
CA ALA A 107 -6.83 8.99 20.51
C ALA A 107 -5.86 7.80 20.61
N ALA A 108 -6.42 6.60 20.80
CA ALA A 108 -5.72 5.34 21.11
C ALA A 108 -4.44 5.07 20.29
N ILE A 109 -3.62 4.09 20.70
CA ILE A 109 -2.31 3.74 20.12
C ILE A 109 -2.29 3.84 18.58
N ALA A 110 -3.28 3.29 17.89
CA ALA A 110 -3.40 3.33 16.43
C ALA A 110 -3.31 4.75 15.83
N SER A 111 -3.84 5.75 16.52
CA SER A 111 -3.85 7.17 16.11
C SER A 111 -2.47 7.80 16.21
N SER A 112 -1.78 7.54 17.33
CA SER A 112 -0.40 7.99 17.52
C SER A 112 0.54 7.33 16.51
N VAL A 113 0.33 6.05 16.23
CA VAL A 113 1.15 5.32 15.28
C VAL A 113 0.84 5.77 13.83
N GLY A 114 -0.42 5.93 13.45
CA GLY A 114 -0.80 6.47 12.14
C GLY A 114 -0.21 7.86 11.88
N ARG A 115 -0.24 8.74 12.90
CA ARG A 115 0.41 10.06 12.83
C ARG A 115 1.92 9.95 12.61
N LYS A 116 2.60 9.09 13.36
CA LYS A 116 4.04 8.85 13.19
C LYS A 116 4.37 8.39 11.78
N VAL A 117 3.59 7.48 11.21
CA VAL A 117 3.77 7.02 9.82
C VAL A 117 3.59 8.16 8.83
N GLU A 118 2.54 8.97 8.97
CA GLU A 118 2.38 10.15 8.10
C GLU A 118 3.61 11.07 8.18
N GLU A 119 4.11 11.35 9.39
CA GLU A 119 5.29 12.18 9.61
C GLU A 119 6.57 11.54 9.04
N SER A 120 6.79 10.24 9.23
CA SER A 120 7.94 9.52 8.66
C SER A 120 7.94 9.60 7.13
N ILE A 121 6.81 9.36 6.46
CA ILE A 121 6.72 9.49 5.00
C ILE A 121 7.07 10.91 4.55
N LEU A 122 6.64 11.92 5.31
CA LEU A 122 6.92 13.32 4.99
C LEU A 122 8.42 13.65 5.06
N THR A 123 9.21 12.90 5.84
CA THR A 123 10.66 13.09 5.99
C THR A 123 11.50 12.37 4.95
N ILE A 124 10.92 11.46 4.15
CA ILE A 124 11.66 10.71 3.13
C ILE A 124 12.22 11.68 2.06
N PRO A 125 13.55 11.66 1.80
CA PRO A 125 14.17 12.49 0.76
C PRO A 125 13.59 12.21 -0.62
N ASP A 126 13.49 13.23 -1.46
CA ASP A 126 12.98 13.12 -2.85
C ASP A 126 11.59 12.50 -3.01
N ARG A 127 10.79 12.40 -1.93
CA ARG A 127 9.40 11.95 -2.00
C ARG A 127 8.66 12.82 -3.01
N LYS A 128 7.96 12.22 -3.98
CA LYS A 128 7.16 13.00 -4.94
C LYS A 128 5.80 13.30 -4.33
N GLY A 129 4.83 12.42 -4.52
CA GLY A 129 3.47 12.63 -4.03
C GLY A 129 3.21 11.92 -2.72
N PHE A 130 2.57 12.58 -1.76
CA PHE A 130 1.99 11.92 -0.60
C PHE A 130 0.53 12.32 -0.43
N VAL A 131 -0.34 11.34 -0.26
CA VAL A 131 -1.77 11.50 -0.01
C VAL A 131 -2.14 10.67 1.20
N ALA A 132 -2.59 11.32 2.27
CA ALA A 132 -3.15 10.65 3.44
C ALA A 132 -4.68 10.67 3.35
N LEU A 133 -5.31 9.49 3.28
CA LEU A 133 -6.75 9.35 3.40
C LEU A 133 -7.11 9.16 4.88
N ARG A 134 -8.01 10.00 5.39
CA ARG A 134 -8.44 10.01 6.79
C ARG A 134 -9.93 9.73 6.93
N PRO A 135 -10.38 8.50 6.64
CA PRO A 135 -11.76 8.12 6.84
C PRO A 135 -12.18 8.19 8.31
N THR A 136 -13.47 8.37 8.55
CA THR A 136 -14.07 8.44 9.89
C THR A 136 -14.30 7.06 10.51
N TYR A 137 -14.49 6.03 9.68
CA TYR A 137 -14.62 4.62 10.07
C TYR A 137 -13.85 3.73 9.09
N LEU A 138 -13.19 2.69 9.61
CA LEU A 138 -12.41 1.70 8.87
C LEU A 138 -12.92 0.29 9.16
#